data_AF-A0A958BNR3-F1
#
_entry.id   AF-A0A958BNR3-F1
#
_cell.length_a   1.000
_cell.length_b   1.000
_cell.length_c   1.000
_cell.angle_alpha   90.00
_cell.angle_beta   90.00
_cell.angle_gamma   90.00
#
_symmetry.space_group_name_H-M   'P 1'
#
loop_
_entity.id
_entity.type
_entity.pdbx_description
1 polymer ?
#
loop_
_entity_poly.entity_id
_entity_poly.type
_entity_poly.pdbx_seq_one_letter_code
_entity_poly.pdbx_strand_id
1 'polypeptide(L)' 'RSALRYEMQTIGEALAQLARIAPELADRFSDKQSVVSFRNVVVHNYWRVDDELVWGIAGTFLENLLVQAQALLAELE' A
#
# COMPACT_ATOMS: atom_id res chain seq x y z
N ARG A 1 -9.22 12.58 11.95
CA ARG A 1 -9.86 11.66 10.98
C ARG A 1 -9.33 11.79 9.53
N SER A 2 -8.69 12.89 9.10
CA SER A 2 -8.21 13.01 7.69
C SER A 2 -6.77 12.59 7.40
N ALA A 3 -5.84 12.58 8.37
CA ALA A 3 -4.42 12.31 8.10
C ALA A 3 -4.16 10.92 7.48
N LEU A 4 -4.81 9.87 8.01
CA LEU A 4 -4.66 8.50 7.50
C LEU A 4 -5.01 8.38 6.01
N ARG A 5 -6.04 9.09 5.53
CA ARG A 5 -6.40 9.06 4.11
C ARG A 5 -5.32 9.64 3.20
N TYR A 6 -4.72 10.77 3.61
CA TYR A 6 -3.68 11.40 2.82
C TYR A 6 -2.44 10.52 2.75
N GLU A 7 -2.01 9.96 3.88
CA GLU A 7 -0.87 9.02 3.92
C GLU A 7 -1.12 7.80 3.02
N MET A 8 -2.30 7.18 3.13
CA MET A 8 -2.63 6.02 2.30
C MET A 8 -2.72 6.36 0.81
N GLN A 9 -3.18 7.57 0.47
CA GLN A 9 -3.21 8.04 -0.91
C GLN A 9 -1.80 8.25 -1.46
N THR A 10 -0.90 8.87 -0.68
CA THR A 10 0.50 9.06 -1.07
C THR A 10 1.21 7.73 -1.30
N ILE A 11 1.03 6.75 -0.40
CA ILE A 11 1.59 5.41 -0.56
C ILE A 11 1.04 4.72 -1.82
N GLY A 12 -0.26 4.84 -2.06
CA GLY A 12 -0.89 4.30 -3.26
C GLY A 12 -0.37 4.93 -4.56
N GLU A 13 -0.15 6.24 -4.58
CA GLU A 13 0.44 6.94 -5.73
C GLU A 13 1.89 6.54 -5.97
N ALA A 14 2.70 6.40 -4.91
CA ALA A 14 4.09 5.96 -5.03
C ALA A 14 4.18 4.56 -5.65
N LEU A 15 3.34 3.63 -5.21
CA LEU A 15 3.28 2.27 -5.78
C LEU A 15 2.78 2.25 -7.23
N ALA A 16 1.79 3.10 -7.57
CA ALA A 16 1.32 3.23 -8.95
C ALA A 16 2.41 3.80 -9.86
N GLN A 17 3.20 4.76 -9.38
CA GLN A 17 4.35 5.28 -10.11
C GLN A 17 5.44 4.22 -10.27
N LEU A 18 5.77 3.47 -9.20
CA LEU A 18 6.73 2.36 -9.25
C LEU A 18 6.34 1.33 -10.31
N ALA A 19 5.07 0.91 -10.32
CA ALA A 19 4.55 -0.03 -11.32
C ALA A 19 4.63 0.49 -12.77
N ARG A 20 4.66 1.82 -12.96
CA ARG A 20 4.81 2.44 -14.28
C ARG A 20 6.28 2.57 -14.70
N ILE A 21 7.19 2.88 -13.78
CA ILE A 21 8.60 3.17 -14.09
C ILE A 21 9.49 1.94 -14.05
N ALA A 22 9.18 0.97 -13.18
CA ALA A 22 9.95 -0.24 -12.95
C ALA A 22 8.98 -1.41 -12.65
N PRO A 23 8.21 -1.86 -13.65
CA PRO A 23 7.20 -2.88 -13.48
C PRO A 23 7.75 -4.19 -12.90
N GLU A 24 8.98 -4.55 -13.26
CA GLU A 24 9.71 -5.72 -12.76
C GLU A 24 10.02 -5.63 -11.26
N LEU A 25 10.36 -4.43 -10.75
CA LEU A 25 10.53 -4.20 -9.30
C LEU A 25 9.18 -4.23 -8.59
N ALA A 26 8.15 -3.66 -9.20
CA ALA A 26 6.81 -3.72 -8.66
C ALA A 26 6.29 -5.18 -8.59
N ASP A 27 6.66 -6.05 -9.54
CA ASP A 27 6.27 -7.48 -9.56
C ASP A 27 6.86 -8.28 -8.40
N ARG A 28 7.93 -7.78 -7.79
CA ARG A 28 8.57 -8.42 -6.63
C ARG A 28 7.83 -8.18 -5.34
N PHE A 29 6.92 -7.21 -5.30
CA PHE A 29 5.99 -7.11 -4.19
C PHE A 29 5.03 -8.29 -4.30
N SER A 30 5.17 -9.24 -3.37
CA SER A 30 4.39 -10.49 -3.27
C SER A 30 2.87 -10.28 -3.23
N ASP A 31 2.47 -9.02 -3.08
CA ASP A 31 1.14 -8.54 -2.77
C ASP A 31 0.66 -7.49 -3.79
N LYS A 32 1.08 -7.54 -5.07
CA LYS A 32 0.55 -6.64 -6.13
C LYS A 32 -0.98 -6.52 -6.09
N GLN A 33 -1.66 -7.64 -5.86
CA GLN A 33 -3.10 -7.71 -5.75
C GLN A 33 -3.62 -7.15 -4.41
N SER A 34 -2.84 -7.24 -3.33
CA SER A 34 -3.13 -6.61 -2.05
C SER A 34 -2.91 -5.10 -2.08
N VAL A 35 -1.95 -4.58 -2.85
CA VAL A 35 -1.78 -3.13 -3.12
C VAL A 35 -2.99 -2.56 -3.85
N VAL A 36 -3.47 -3.25 -4.90
CA VAL A 36 -4.68 -2.87 -5.63
C VAL A 36 -5.92 -3.01 -4.75
N SER A 37 -6.02 -4.10 -3.97
CA SER A 37 -7.10 -4.32 -3.01
C SER A 37 -7.10 -3.25 -1.92
N PHE A 38 -5.93 -2.84 -1.43
CA PHE A 38 -5.78 -1.84 -0.39
C PHE A 38 -6.17 -0.45 -0.87
N ARG A 39 -5.71 -0.05 -2.06
CA ARG A 39 -6.20 1.16 -2.74
C ARG A 39 -7.72 1.13 -2.89
N ASN A 40 -8.29 -0.01 -3.29
CA ASN A 40 -9.75 -0.16 -3.42
C ASN A 40 -10.48 -0.05 -2.08
N VAL A 41 -9.95 -0.60 -0.99
CA VAL A 41 -10.54 -0.48 0.36
C VAL A 41 -10.51 0.96 0.85
N VAL A 42 -9.35 1.63 0.74
CA VAL A 42 -9.17 3.02 1.18
C VAL A 42 -9.97 4.01 0.34
N VAL A 43 -10.08 3.80 -0.98
CA VAL A 43 -10.76 4.74 -1.89
C VAL A 43 -12.28 4.49 -1.93
N HIS A 44 -12.72 3.23 -2.03
CA HIS A 44 -14.12 2.92 -2.34
C HIS A 44 -14.96 2.46 -1.15
N ASN A 45 -14.35 1.87 -0.10
CA ASN A 45 -15.10 1.25 1.00
C ASN A 45 -14.94 1.96 2.35
N TYR A 46 -14.06 2.97 2.49
CA TYR A 46 -13.80 3.62 3.78
C TYR A 46 -15.04 4.30 4.42
N TRP A 47 -16.07 4.62 3.65
CA TRP A 47 -17.31 5.25 4.14
C TRP A 47 -18.36 4.25 4.65
N ARG A 48 -18.16 2.96 4.35
CA ARG A 48 -19.10 1.86 4.65
C ARG A 48 -18.53 0.83 5.62
N VAL A 49 -17.25 0.96 5.96
CA VAL A 49 -16.49 0.02 6.78
C VAL A 49 -16.04 0.75 8.05
N ASP A 50 -16.10 0.04 9.18
CA ASP A 50 -15.70 0.56 10.49
C ASP A 50 -14.23 1.02 10.48
N ASP A 51 -13.96 2.20 11.06
CA ASP A 51 -12.62 2.78 11.19
C ASP A 51 -11.65 1.79 11.88
N GLU A 52 -12.13 0.99 12.82
CA GLU A 52 -11.32 0.01 13.54
C GLU A 52 -10.89 -1.16 12.64
N LEU A 53 -11.79 -1.62 11.76
CA LEU A 53 -11.49 -2.64 10.76
C LEU A 53 -10.53 -2.11 9.68
N VAL A 54 -10.71 -0.85 9.27
CA VAL A 54 -9.78 -0.17 8.36
C VAL A 54 -8.40 -0.05 9.00
N TRP A 55 -8.31 0.30 10.28
CA TRP A 55 -7.04 0.40 11.01
C TRP A 55 -6.32 -0.94 11.12
N GLY A 56 -7.03 -2.02 11.45
CA GLY A 56 -6.45 -3.37 11.54
C GLY A 56 -5.90 -3.90 10.21
N ILE A 57 -6.64 -3.66 9.12
CA ILE A 57 -6.20 -4.02 7.76
C ILE A 57 -5.02 -3.14 7.35
N ALA A 58 -5.07 -1.85 7.62
CA ALA A 58 -4.00 -0.91 7.32
C ALA A 58 -2.70 -1.27 8.06
N GLY A 59 -2.76 -1.57 9.35
CA GLY A 59 -1.57 -1.95 10.12
C GLY A 59 -0.85 -3.15 9.51
N THR A 60 -1.57 -4.25 9.31
CA THR A 60 -1.00 -5.49 8.75
C THR A 60 -0.45 -5.30 7.34
N PHE A 61 -1.19 -4.57 6.51
CA PHE A 61 -0.79 -4.32 5.12
C PHE A 61 0.44 -3.41 5.04
N LEU A 62 0.48 -2.34 5.83
CA LEU A 62 1.58 -1.37 5.84
C LEU A 62 2.87 -1.98 6.39
N GLU A 63 2.79 -2.82 7.42
CA GLU A 63 3.96 -3.56 7.91
C GLU A 63 4.56 -4.45 6.82
N ASN A 64 3.73 -5.21 6.12
CA ASN A 64 4.21 -6.08 5.04
C ASN A 64 4.84 -5.27 3.89
N LEU A 65 4.19 -4.16 3.53
CA LEU A 65 4.69 -3.25 2.49
C LEU A 65 6.05 -2.65 2.87
N LEU A 66 6.21 -2.22 4.12
CA LEU A 66 7.45 -1.63 4.62
C LEU A 66 8.61 -2.64 4.57
N VAL A 67 8.37 -3.88 5.03
CA VAL A 67 9.37 -4.95 5.00
C VAL A 67 9.83 -5.23 3.57
N GLN A 68 8.90 -5.35 2.62
CA GLN A 68 9.23 -5.58 1.21
C GLN A 68 10.00 -4.41 0.61
N ALA A 69 9.59 -3.16 0.90
CA ALA A 69 10.28 -1.98 0.42
C ALA A 69 11.71 -1.88 0.98
N GLN A 70 11.91 -2.17 2.26
CA GLN A 70 13.24 -2.16 2.89
C GLN A 70 14.15 -3.25 2.32
N ALA A 71 13.63 -4.47 2.11
CA ALA A 71 14.39 -5.55 1.50
C ALA A 71 14.83 -5.18 0.08
N LEU A 72 13.92 -4.63 -0.74
CA LEU A 72 14.23 -4.18 -2.08
C LEU A 72 15.24 -3.02 -2.10
N LEU A 73 15.15 -2.09 -1.15
CA LEU A 73 16.10 -1.00 -1.05
C LEU A 73 17.50 -1.50 -0.70
N ALA A 74 17.62 -2.41 0.27
CA ALA A 74 18.90 -2.99 0.68
C ALA A 74 19.58 -3.85 -0.41
N GLU A 75 18.82 -4.35 -1.39
CA GLU A 75 19.40 -5.05 -2.55
C GLU A 75 19.90 -4.10 -3.65
N LEU A 76 19.42 -2.85 -3.65
CA LEU A 76 19.80 -1.84 -4.63
C LEU A 76 20.97 -0.95 -4.16
N GLU A 77 21.26 -0.97 -2.85
CA GLU A 77 22.46 -0.38 -2.23
C GLU A 77 23.68 -1.30 -2.35
#